data_AF-A0A960AW72-F1
#
_entry.id   AF-A0A960AW72-F1
#
_cell.length_a   1.000
_cell.length_b   1.000
_cell.length_c   1.000
_cell.angle_alpha   90.00
_cell.angle_beta   90.00
_cell.angle_gamma   90.00
#
_symmetry.space_group_name_H-M   'P 1'
#
loop_
_entity.id
_entity.type
_entity.pdbx_description
1 polymer ?
#
loop_
_entity_poly.entity_id
_entity_poly.type
_entity_poly.pdbx_seq_one_letter_code
_entity_poly.pdbx_strand_id
1 'polypeptide(L)'
;MSTRRVTILGGGAGARTAAVEFALSGHHVTLCEAPAFSETLVGIGSAGSIEATGVISGEAAVHVGQDIGASIAEAEVILVVVPTMHQMTFVDLVAPHLRDGMNLVFMPGSLGSLEAAHRLRTAGITADITISEIAALPYATRIVGPNTVRVFGRRRYVSIGTFPSQATNRVLPVMRDLYPGIEQMPNVLEAGLNNPNPTLHCLGVLLSASRIEYSHGEFYYYEEGMTPHVCQAIEAIDAERQTIGAALGVDVLSLLDTYAKMGYGPSGDSFWSVIRGVAALNGIKGPTEIDSRYLTEDVPIGLTIYSQLGRQLGVDVPLMESVIHLSGALLGRDFVAGGRTVDRCGIAGMTRDRLVDYVTSGS
;
A
#
# COMPACT_ATOMS: atom_id res chain seq x y z
N MET A 1 5.57 17.71 18.97
CA MET A 1 5.86 16.36 18.45
C MET A 1 6.80 15.69 19.42
N SER A 2 6.55 14.43 19.73
CA SER A 2 7.45 13.62 20.56
C SER A 2 8.43 12.86 19.66
N THR A 3 9.69 12.74 20.07
CA THR A 3 10.61 11.78 19.43
C THR A 3 10.05 10.37 19.59
N ARG A 4 10.05 9.59 18.51
CA ARG A 4 9.45 8.24 18.45
C ARG A 4 10.52 7.21 18.11
N ARG A 5 10.32 5.97 18.56
CA ARG A 5 11.08 4.80 18.09
C ARG A 5 10.28 4.05 17.02
N VAL A 6 10.77 4.10 15.79
CA VAL A 6 10.12 3.55 14.61
C VAL A 6 10.96 2.42 14.04
N THR A 7 10.34 1.26 13.83
CA THR A 7 10.97 0.18 13.07
C THR A 7 10.28 0.02 11.74
N ILE A 8 11.05 0.10 10.66
CA ILE A 8 10.57 -0.08 9.29
C ILE A 8 11.10 -1.41 8.78
N LEU A 9 10.19 -2.27 8.35
CA LEU A 9 10.45 -3.57 7.77
C LEU A 9 10.39 -3.47 6.24
N GLY A 10 11.52 -3.71 5.59
CA GLY A 10 11.73 -3.60 4.15
C GLY A 10 12.91 -2.69 3.76
N GLY A 11 13.53 -2.95 2.61
CA GLY A 11 14.69 -2.23 2.09
C GLY A 11 14.46 -1.50 0.76
N GLY A 12 13.22 -1.50 0.27
CA GLY A 12 12.82 -0.85 -0.99
C GLY A 12 12.79 0.69 -0.92
N ALA A 13 12.50 1.33 -2.06
CA ALA A 13 12.51 2.79 -2.19
C ALA A 13 11.54 3.48 -1.22
N GLY A 14 10.35 2.92 -1.02
CA GLY A 14 9.36 3.42 -0.06
C GLY A 14 9.85 3.35 1.39
N ALA A 15 10.44 2.22 1.79
CA ALA A 15 10.97 2.01 3.14
C ALA A 15 12.11 2.99 3.46
N ARG A 16 13.04 3.16 2.52
CA ARG A 16 14.15 4.13 2.63
C ARG A 16 13.65 5.57 2.70
N THR A 17 12.64 5.92 1.91
CA THR A 17 12.05 7.26 1.90
C THR A 17 11.32 7.57 3.22
N ALA A 18 10.54 6.62 3.74
CA ALA A 18 9.93 6.75 5.06
C ALA A 18 11.00 6.88 6.15
N ALA A 19 12.07 6.07 6.09
CA ALA A 19 13.13 6.09 7.07
C ALA A 19 13.84 7.44 7.15
N VAL A 20 14.25 7.99 6.01
CA VAL A 20 14.91 9.30 5.97
C VAL A 20 13.96 10.45 6.31
N GLU A 21 12.68 10.42 5.91
CA GLU A 21 11.69 11.46 6.30
C GLU A 21 11.50 11.50 7.82
N PHE A 22 11.34 10.34 8.47
CA PHE A 22 11.14 10.29 9.92
C PHE A 22 12.42 10.63 10.69
N ALA A 23 13.58 10.19 10.20
CA ALA A 23 14.86 10.54 10.82
C ALA A 23 15.16 12.04 10.71
N LEU A 24 14.89 12.66 9.56
CA LEU A 24 14.98 14.13 9.38
C LEU A 24 14.01 14.88 10.30
N SER A 25 12.88 14.27 10.67
CA SER A 25 11.91 14.81 11.62
C SER A 25 12.28 14.59 13.09
N GLY A 26 13.44 13.99 13.37
CA GLY A 26 13.98 13.80 14.72
C GLY A 26 13.51 12.53 15.42
N HIS A 27 13.00 11.53 14.68
CA HIS A 27 12.65 10.22 15.23
C HIS A 27 13.85 9.24 15.17
N HIS A 28 13.86 8.26 16.06
CA HIS A 28 14.81 7.15 16.03
C HIS A 28 14.27 6.08 15.08
N VAL A 29 14.98 5.82 13.99
CA VAL A 29 14.54 4.89 12.96
C VAL A 29 15.48 3.69 12.86
N THR A 30 14.90 2.50 12.92
CA THR A 30 15.56 1.23 12.61
C THR A 30 14.97 0.65 11.34
N LEU A 31 15.80 0.38 10.34
CA LEU A 31 15.44 -0.45 9.18
C LEU A 31 15.83 -1.90 9.46
N CYS A 32 14.95 -2.83 9.14
CA CYS A 32 15.26 -4.25 9.16
C CYS A 32 14.64 -4.92 7.93
N GLU A 33 15.25 -5.99 7.47
CA GLU A 33 14.86 -6.69 6.25
C GLU A 33 14.80 -8.20 6.53
N ALA A 34 14.00 -8.92 5.75
CA ALA A 34 13.98 -10.36 5.81
C ALA A 34 15.39 -10.90 5.48
N PRO A 35 15.82 -12.02 6.12
CA PRO A 35 17.18 -12.53 5.94
C PRO A 35 17.59 -12.75 4.48
N ALA A 36 16.64 -13.18 3.63
CA ALA A 36 16.87 -13.41 2.21
C ALA A 36 17.18 -12.13 1.40
N PHE A 37 16.92 -10.94 1.94
CA PHE A 37 17.08 -9.65 1.27
C PHE A 37 17.99 -8.69 2.05
N SER A 38 18.70 -9.16 3.07
CA SER A 38 19.53 -8.31 3.94
C SER A 38 20.60 -7.51 3.19
N GLU A 39 21.05 -8.03 2.04
CA GLU A 39 21.97 -7.35 1.10
C GLU A 39 21.47 -5.97 0.66
N THR A 40 20.15 -5.77 0.60
CA THR A 40 19.55 -4.49 0.21
C THR A 40 19.86 -3.38 1.22
N LEU A 41 20.20 -3.71 2.47
CA LEU A 41 20.50 -2.73 3.52
C LEU A 41 22.00 -2.52 3.75
N VAL A 42 22.89 -3.28 3.10
CA VAL A 42 24.35 -3.22 3.33
C VAL A 42 24.92 -1.83 3.09
N GLY A 43 24.51 -1.18 2.00
CA GLY A 43 24.95 0.18 1.67
C GLY A 43 24.56 1.21 2.73
N ILE A 44 23.34 1.08 3.29
CA ILE A 44 22.83 1.94 4.36
C ILE A 44 23.57 1.64 5.67
N GLY A 45 23.75 0.38 6.01
CA GLY A 45 24.45 -0.03 7.24
C GLY A 45 25.91 0.43 7.26
N SER A 46 26.57 0.42 6.10
CA SER A 46 27.95 0.90 5.96
C SER A 46 28.07 2.42 6.10
N ALA A 47 27.07 3.16 5.59
CA ALA A 47 27.03 4.62 5.69
C ALA A 47 26.55 5.11 7.07
N GLY A 48 25.67 4.35 7.73
CA GLY A 48 24.97 4.76 8.95
C GLY A 48 23.86 5.80 8.70
N SER A 49 23.55 6.09 7.44
CA SER A 49 22.65 7.16 7.02
C SER A 49 21.93 6.81 5.72
N ILE A 50 20.86 7.57 5.44
CA ILE A 50 20.20 7.61 4.13
C ILE A 50 20.20 9.05 3.63
N GLU A 51 20.54 9.24 2.37
CA GLU A 51 20.43 10.52 1.67
C GLU A 51 19.17 10.55 0.80
N ALA A 52 18.37 11.61 0.94
CA ALA A 52 17.22 11.90 0.09
C ALA A 52 17.50 13.11 -0.81
N THR A 53 16.99 13.04 -2.04
CA THR A 53 16.99 14.15 -3.00
C THR A 53 15.60 14.36 -3.60
N GLY A 54 15.30 15.57 -4.08
CA GLY A 54 14.00 15.90 -4.69
C GLY A 54 13.09 16.67 -3.72
N VAL A 55 11.82 16.30 -3.62
CA VAL A 55 10.85 17.01 -2.77
C VAL A 55 11.07 16.80 -1.27
N ILE A 56 11.73 15.71 -0.91
CA ILE A 56 12.36 15.50 0.40
C ILE A 56 13.86 15.48 0.14
N SER A 57 14.60 16.33 0.85
CA SER A 57 16.04 16.48 0.65
C SER A 57 16.78 16.56 1.97
N GLY A 58 17.91 15.88 2.06
CA GLY A 58 18.77 15.86 3.24
C GLY A 58 19.31 14.48 3.53
N GLU A 59 20.23 14.40 4.48
CA GLU A 59 20.81 13.14 4.95
C GLU A 59 20.49 12.99 6.44
N ALA A 60 20.08 11.78 6.85
CA ALA A 60 19.78 11.49 8.23
C ALA A 60 20.30 10.12 8.64
N ALA A 61 20.71 10.01 9.91
CA ALA A 61 21.16 8.75 10.49
C ALA A 61 20.00 7.76 10.60
N VAL A 62 20.23 6.52 10.16
CA VAL A 62 19.27 5.42 10.23
C VAL A 62 20.00 4.16 10.69
N HIS A 63 19.47 3.49 11.70
CA HIS A 63 20.04 2.24 12.18
C HIS A 63 19.60 1.07 11.28
N VAL A 64 20.50 0.12 10.99
CA VAL A 64 20.16 -1.12 10.29
C VAL A 64 20.22 -2.29 11.27
N GLY A 65 19.04 -2.79 11.63
CA GLY A 65 18.87 -3.94 12.49
C GLY A 65 19.13 -5.25 11.76
N GLN A 66 19.85 -6.16 12.42
CA GLN A 66 20.22 -7.48 11.87
C GLN A 66 19.27 -8.60 12.30
N ASP A 67 18.52 -8.39 13.38
CA ASP A 67 17.56 -9.35 13.93
C ASP A 67 16.19 -8.68 14.06
N ILE A 68 15.15 -9.33 13.54
CA ILE A 68 13.79 -8.77 13.52
C ILE A 68 13.25 -8.62 14.94
N GLY A 69 13.44 -9.64 15.79
CA GLY A 69 12.97 -9.62 17.18
C GLY A 69 13.55 -8.45 17.98
N ALA A 70 14.87 -8.26 17.91
CA ALA A 70 15.56 -7.14 18.54
C ALA A 70 15.13 -5.79 17.94
N SER A 71 14.96 -5.73 16.61
CA SER A 71 14.59 -4.48 15.92
C SER A 71 13.19 -4.00 16.27
N ILE A 72 12.25 -4.91 16.57
CA ILE A 72 10.88 -4.52 16.94
C ILE A 72 10.68 -4.40 18.45
N ALA A 73 11.67 -4.78 19.27
CA ALA A 73 11.50 -4.92 20.72
C ALA A 73 11.13 -3.61 21.43
N GLU A 74 11.64 -2.47 20.97
CA GLU A 74 11.41 -1.16 21.58
C GLU A 74 10.62 -0.21 20.66
N ALA A 75 10.12 -0.73 19.55
CA ALA A 75 9.38 0.04 18.56
C ALA A 75 8.01 0.47 19.13
N GLU A 76 7.70 1.76 19.02
CA GLU A 76 6.35 2.27 19.29
C GLU A 76 5.41 1.99 18.10
N VAL A 77 5.99 1.84 16.91
CA VAL A 77 5.30 1.39 15.70
C VAL A 77 6.24 0.62 14.79
N ILE A 78 5.72 -0.46 14.21
CA ILE A 78 6.38 -1.32 13.23
C ILE A 78 5.69 -1.07 11.89
N LEU A 79 6.40 -0.46 10.94
CA LEU A 79 5.90 -0.17 9.60
C LEU A 79 6.38 -1.24 8.62
N VAL A 80 5.46 -1.98 8.01
CA VAL A 80 5.76 -2.94 6.94
C VAL A 80 5.64 -2.23 5.61
N VAL A 81 6.80 -1.92 5.00
CA VAL A 81 6.91 -1.10 3.79
C VAL A 81 7.55 -1.92 2.66
N VAL A 82 6.76 -2.86 2.16
CA VAL A 82 7.16 -3.83 1.13
C VAL A 82 6.07 -3.96 0.07
N PRO A 83 6.37 -4.52 -1.11
CA PRO A 83 5.33 -4.95 -2.04
C PRO A 83 4.28 -5.80 -1.31
N THR A 84 3.00 -5.57 -1.61
CA THR A 84 1.88 -6.12 -0.83
C THR A 84 1.89 -7.66 -0.79
N MET A 85 2.38 -8.31 -1.85
CA MET A 85 2.62 -9.76 -1.93
C MET A 85 3.60 -10.32 -0.88
N HIS A 86 4.47 -9.47 -0.29
CA HIS A 86 5.46 -9.86 0.71
C HIS A 86 5.07 -9.48 2.14
N GLN A 87 3.95 -8.76 2.35
CA GLN A 87 3.49 -8.38 3.69
C GLN A 87 3.37 -9.58 4.62
N MET A 88 2.81 -10.67 4.11
CA MET A 88 2.58 -11.89 4.88
C MET A 88 3.87 -12.61 5.28
N THR A 89 4.93 -12.53 4.47
CA THR A 89 6.27 -13.01 4.86
C THR A 89 6.77 -12.27 6.11
N PHE A 90 6.58 -10.95 6.17
CA PHE A 90 6.94 -10.19 7.35
C PHE A 90 6.05 -10.46 8.55
N VAL A 91 4.75 -10.71 8.34
CA VAL A 91 3.84 -11.15 9.42
C VAL A 91 4.37 -12.42 10.09
N ASP A 92 4.83 -13.40 9.31
CA ASP A 92 5.41 -14.64 9.86
C ASP A 92 6.70 -14.39 10.64
N LEU A 93 7.55 -13.48 10.14
CA LEU A 93 8.82 -13.15 10.79
C LEU A 93 8.62 -12.39 12.10
N VAL A 94 7.60 -11.53 12.20
CA VAL A 94 7.31 -10.79 13.44
C VAL A 94 6.52 -11.63 14.44
N ALA A 95 5.71 -12.61 13.99
CA ALA A 95 4.77 -13.35 14.82
C ALA A 95 5.36 -13.91 16.13
N PRO A 96 6.56 -14.54 16.15
CA PRO A 96 7.15 -15.09 17.37
C PRO A 96 7.58 -14.03 18.40
N HIS A 97 7.63 -12.76 18.00
CA HIS A 97 8.15 -11.65 18.78
C HIS A 97 7.06 -10.66 19.21
N LEU A 98 5.82 -10.89 18.79
CA LEU A 98 4.67 -10.04 19.13
C LEU A 98 4.37 -10.07 20.63
N ARG A 99 4.09 -8.90 21.19
CA ARG A 99 3.70 -8.69 22.58
C ARG A 99 2.53 -7.71 22.64
N ASP A 100 1.77 -7.79 23.73
CA ASP A 100 0.63 -6.89 23.95
C ASP A 100 1.02 -5.42 23.82
N GLY A 101 0.17 -4.64 23.16
CA GLY A 101 0.34 -3.21 22.94
C GLY A 101 1.22 -2.85 21.73
N MET A 102 1.79 -3.81 21.00
CA MET A 102 2.52 -3.50 19.77
C MET A 102 1.59 -2.97 18.67
N ASN A 103 2.12 -2.07 17.84
CA ASN A 103 1.41 -1.49 16.69
C ASN A 103 2.09 -1.91 15.38
N LEU A 104 1.40 -2.72 14.58
CA LEU A 104 1.84 -3.14 13.24
C LEU A 104 1.07 -2.35 12.18
N VAL A 105 1.78 -1.69 11.26
CA VAL A 105 1.16 -0.82 10.25
C VAL A 105 1.66 -1.17 8.85
N PHE A 106 0.77 -1.57 7.96
CA PHE A 106 1.09 -1.81 6.55
C PHE A 106 1.09 -0.51 5.75
N MET A 107 2.11 -0.28 4.93
CA MET A 107 2.19 0.91 4.08
C MET A 107 2.80 0.56 2.70
N PRO A 108 1.98 0.36 1.65
CA PRO A 108 0.52 0.42 1.63
C PRO A 108 -0.14 -0.81 2.28
N GLY A 109 -1.45 -0.73 2.51
CA GLY A 109 -2.27 -1.78 3.13
C GLY A 109 -2.88 -2.81 2.19
N SER A 110 -3.87 -2.38 1.41
CA SER A 110 -4.68 -3.22 0.51
C SER A 110 -5.37 -4.40 1.22
N LEU A 111 -5.96 -4.18 2.41
CA LEU A 111 -6.58 -5.20 3.26
C LEU A 111 -5.60 -6.23 3.84
N GLY A 112 -4.30 -5.93 3.82
CA GLY A 112 -3.28 -6.79 4.43
C GLY A 112 -3.43 -6.88 5.94
N SER A 113 -4.08 -5.88 6.55
CA SER A 113 -4.46 -5.86 7.96
C SER A 113 -5.34 -7.05 8.36
N LEU A 114 -6.37 -7.36 7.57
CA LEU A 114 -7.31 -8.46 7.82
C LEU A 114 -6.66 -9.82 7.59
N GLU A 115 -5.87 -9.95 6.51
CA GLU A 115 -5.10 -11.17 6.25
C GLU A 115 -4.10 -11.45 7.38
N ALA A 116 -3.37 -10.43 7.83
CA ALA A 116 -2.46 -10.55 8.97
C ALA A 116 -3.21 -10.99 10.24
N ALA A 117 -4.34 -10.35 10.55
CA ALA A 117 -5.13 -10.67 11.73
C ALA A 117 -5.66 -12.11 11.69
N HIS A 118 -6.18 -12.56 10.54
CA HIS A 118 -6.63 -13.93 10.36
C HIS A 118 -5.49 -14.94 10.48
N ARG A 119 -4.35 -14.64 9.85
CA ARG A 119 -3.18 -15.49 9.87
C ARG A 119 -2.60 -15.66 11.27
N LEU A 120 -2.43 -14.57 12.01
CA LEU A 120 -1.92 -14.57 13.38
C LEU A 120 -2.84 -15.35 14.33
N ARG A 121 -4.16 -15.13 14.25
CA ARG A 121 -5.12 -15.89 15.06
C ARG A 121 -5.10 -17.38 14.75
N THR A 122 -5.01 -17.74 13.47
CA THR A 122 -4.95 -19.16 13.03
C THR A 122 -3.63 -19.82 13.45
N ALA A 123 -2.54 -19.05 13.54
CA ALA A 123 -1.26 -19.50 14.08
C ALA A 123 -1.23 -19.59 15.63
N GLY A 124 -2.33 -19.29 16.31
CA GLY A 124 -2.43 -19.35 17.78
C GLY A 124 -1.73 -18.19 18.50
N ILE A 125 -1.42 -17.09 17.80
CA ILE A 125 -0.87 -15.89 18.42
C ILE A 125 -1.99 -15.15 19.16
N THR A 126 -1.80 -14.97 20.47
CA THR A 126 -2.78 -14.35 21.38
C THR A 126 -2.43 -12.93 21.81
N ALA A 127 -1.31 -12.38 21.34
CA ALA A 127 -0.88 -11.04 21.71
C ALA A 127 -1.92 -9.99 21.27
N ASP A 128 -2.31 -9.09 22.17
CA ASP A 128 -3.22 -7.98 21.88
C ASP A 128 -2.47 -6.86 21.17
N ILE A 129 -2.44 -6.93 19.84
CA ILE A 129 -1.77 -5.94 18.98
C ILE A 129 -2.78 -5.13 18.16
N THR A 130 -2.38 -3.92 17.78
CA THR A 130 -3.11 -3.12 16.81
C THR A 130 -2.55 -3.40 15.41
N ILE A 131 -3.41 -3.69 14.45
CA ILE A 131 -3.01 -3.85 13.04
C ILE A 131 -3.69 -2.76 12.21
N SER A 132 -2.89 -1.87 11.64
CA SER A 132 -3.39 -0.75 10.83
C SER A 132 -2.82 -0.77 9.43
N GLU A 133 -3.38 0.05 8.57
CA GLU A 133 -2.85 0.22 7.23
C GLU A 133 -3.05 1.61 6.65
N ILE A 134 -2.07 2.03 5.85
CA ILE A 134 -2.13 3.24 5.05
C ILE A 134 -2.72 2.90 3.69
N ALA A 135 -3.71 3.69 3.24
CA ALA A 135 -4.46 3.41 2.02
C ALA A 135 -3.56 3.25 0.78
N ALA A 136 -2.57 4.14 0.60
CA ALA A 136 -1.60 4.05 -0.48
C ALA A 136 -0.22 4.54 -0.02
N LEU A 137 0.84 4.07 -0.66
CA LEU A 137 2.20 4.53 -0.36
C LEU A 137 2.26 6.08 -0.52
N PRO A 138 2.76 6.83 0.49
CA PRO A 138 2.80 8.30 0.41
C PRO A 138 3.77 8.88 -0.62
N TYR A 139 4.58 8.05 -1.29
CA TYR A 139 5.76 8.48 -2.05
C TYR A 139 5.77 7.98 -3.48
N ALA A 140 6.16 8.85 -4.41
CA ALA A 140 6.76 8.46 -5.68
C ALA A 140 8.28 8.61 -5.54
N THR A 141 9.01 7.50 -5.55
CA THR A 141 10.44 7.46 -5.21
C THR A 141 11.17 6.32 -5.92
N ARG A 142 12.48 6.49 -6.13
CA ARG A 142 13.38 5.47 -6.67
C ARG A 142 14.69 5.44 -5.88
N ILE A 143 15.26 4.24 -5.75
CA ILE A 143 16.64 4.06 -5.29
C ILE A 143 17.56 4.54 -6.41
N VAL A 144 18.53 5.39 -6.07
CA VAL A 144 19.52 5.94 -7.03
C VAL A 144 20.96 5.70 -6.59
N GLY A 145 21.17 5.07 -5.43
CA GLY A 145 22.48 4.68 -4.92
C GLY A 145 22.39 3.71 -3.74
N PRO A 146 23.53 3.26 -3.20
CA PRO A 146 23.59 2.28 -2.11
C PRO A 146 22.79 2.72 -0.87
N ASN A 147 22.89 4.01 -0.51
CA ASN A 147 22.18 4.65 0.59
C ASN A 147 21.37 5.90 0.15
N THR A 148 21.16 6.09 -1.15
CA THR A 148 20.50 7.30 -1.70
C THR A 148 19.18 6.99 -2.38
N VAL A 149 18.16 7.81 -2.10
CA VAL A 149 16.85 7.79 -2.76
C VAL A 149 16.51 9.14 -3.39
N ARG A 150 15.80 9.10 -4.52
CA ARG A 150 15.21 10.28 -5.16
C ARG A 150 13.70 10.25 -4.98
N VAL A 151 13.16 11.29 -4.35
CA VAL A 151 11.73 11.49 -4.08
C VAL A 151 11.16 12.47 -5.10
N PHE A 152 10.37 11.95 -6.04
CA PHE A 152 9.70 12.73 -7.08
C PHE A 152 8.46 13.44 -6.55
N GLY A 153 7.76 12.80 -5.62
CA GLY A 153 6.54 13.33 -5.03
C GLY A 153 6.24 12.72 -3.66
N ARG A 154 5.58 13.50 -2.82
CA ARG A 154 5.10 13.09 -1.50
C ARG A 154 3.67 13.60 -1.34
N ARG A 155 2.74 12.69 -1.06
CA ARG A 155 1.34 13.04 -0.77
C ARG A 155 1.31 13.97 0.44
N ARG A 156 0.52 15.04 0.37
CA ARG A 156 0.41 16.00 1.48
C ARG A 156 -0.35 15.38 2.65
N TYR A 157 -1.43 14.68 2.34
CA TYR A 157 -2.27 14.00 3.30
C TYR A 157 -2.07 12.49 3.20
N VAL A 158 -2.03 11.86 4.36
CA VAL A 158 -1.91 10.41 4.53
C VAL A 158 -3.11 9.98 5.37
N SER A 159 -3.68 8.83 5.07
CA SER A 159 -4.85 8.30 5.80
C SER A 159 -4.57 6.90 6.33
N ILE A 160 -5.10 6.61 7.53
CA ILE A 160 -4.89 5.34 8.22
C ILE A 160 -6.22 4.71 8.65
N GLY A 161 -6.38 3.42 8.37
CA GLY A 161 -7.44 2.57 8.93
C GLY A 161 -6.85 1.57 9.93
N THR A 162 -7.62 1.19 10.95
CA THR A 162 -7.15 0.30 12.02
C THR A 162 -8.11 -0.86 12.27
N PHE A 163 -7.57 -2.04 12.55
CA PHE A 163 -8.26 -3.24 12.98
C PHE A 163 -7.76 -3.68 14.38
N PRO A 164 -8.68 -3.90 15.34
CA PRO A 164 -10.06 -3.42 15.33
C PRO A 164 -10.11 -1.88 15.41
N SER A 165 -11.10 -1.23 14.80
CA SER A 165 -11.14 0.24 14.75
C SER A 165 -11.32 0.90 16.13
N GLN A 166 -11.89 0.19 17.11
CA GLN A 166 -11.96 0.63 18.50
C GLN A 166 -10.57 0.84 19.14
N ALA A 167 -9.53 0.19 18.62
CA ALA A 167 -8.15 0.32 19.08
C ALA A 167 -7.37 1.46 18.39
N THR A 168 -8.00 2.27 17.53
CA THR A 168 -7.30 3.32 16.76
C THR A 168 -6.52 4.30 17.63
N ASN A 169 -7.00 4.58 18.84
CA ASN A 169 -6.34 5.47 19.79
C ASN A 169 -4.96 4.97 20.27
N ARG A 170 -4.64 3.67 20.12
CA ARG A 170 -3.33 3.09 20.47
C ARG A 170 -2.22 3.48 19.49
N VAL A 171 -2.55 3.66 18.22
CA VAL A 171 -1.58 3.87 17.13
C VAL A 171 -1.61 5.29 16.56
N LEU A 172 -2.78 5.93 16.49
CA LEU A 172 -2.96 7.23 15.84
C LEU A 172 -2.09 8.35 16.45
N PRO A 173 -1.87 8.44 17.77
CA PRO A 173 -0.96 9.44 18.34
C PRO A 173 0.48 9.30 17.84
N VAL A 174 0.97 8.06 17.71
CA VAL A 174 2.32 7.77 17.17
C VAL A 174 2.37 8.18 15.70
N MET A 175 1.37 7.78 14.92
CA MET A 175 1.30 8.11 13.50
C MET A 175 1.12 9.60 13.22
N ARG A 176 0.49 10.37 14.12
CA ARG A 176 0.39 11.84 14.02
C ARG A 176 1.73 12.55 14.22
N ASP A 177 2.63 11.98 15.02
CA ASP A 177 4.00 12.50 15.14
C ASP A 177 4.80 12.22 13.86
N LEU A 178 4.62 11.04 13.23
CA LEU A 178 5.30 10.67 11.98
C LEU A 178 4.74 11.39 10.74
N TYR A 179 3.42 11.53 10.68
CA TYR A 179 2.69 12.21 9.62
C TYR A 179 1.76 13.26 10.24
N PRO A 180 2.25 14.49 10.42
CA PRO A 180 1.45 15.58 10.96
C PRO A 180 0.21 15.84 10.09
N GLY A 181 -0.97 15.74 10.69
CA GLY A 181 -2.25 15.86 9.97
C GLY A 181 -2.73 14.57 9.30
N ILE A 182 -2.18 13.40 9.66
CA ILE A 182 -2.71 12.10 9.22
C ILE A 182 -4.21 11.99 9.52
N GLU A 183 -4.97 11.58 8.53
CA GLU A 183 -6.42 11.42 8.59
C GLU A 183 -6.77 10.01 9.10
N GLN A 184 -7.68 9.94 10.07
CA GLN A 184 -8.22 8.68 10.54
C GLN A 184 -9.40 8.27 9.64
N MET A 185 -9.30 7.11 9.01
CA MET A 185 -10.43 6.44 8.38
C MET A 185 -11.21 5.62 9.42
N PRO A 186 -12.51 5.36 9.21
CA PRO A 186 -13.36 4.63 10.15
C PRO A 186 -12.85 3.23 10.51
N ASN A 187 -12.26 2.50 9.55
CA ASN A 187 -11.70 1.17 9.75
C ASN A 187 -10.81 0.76 8.56
N VAL A 188 -10.29 -0.46 8.61
CA VAL A 188 -9.45 -1.05 7.55
C VAL A 188 -10.17 -1.32 6.23
N LEU A 189 -11.49 -1.48 6.19
CA LEU A 189 -12.21 -1.65 4.91
C LEU A 189 -12.12 -0.38 4.08
N GLU A 190 -12.32 0.77 4.73
CA GLU A 190 -12.18 2.07 4.05
C GLU A 190 -10.74 2.31 3.61
N ALA A 191 -9.75 2.03 4.46
CA ALA A 191 -8.35 2.19 4.10
C ALA A 191 -7.91 1.27 2.97
N GLY A 192 -8.28 -0.01 3.04
CA GLY A 192 -7.97 -0.99 2.01
C GLY A 192 -8.60 -0.64 0.67
N LEU A 193 -9.88 -0.25 0.66
CA LEU A 193 -10.57 0.14 -0.58
C LEU A 193 -10.11 1.48 -1.14
N ASN A 194 -9.56 2.39 -0.31
CA ASN A 194 -9.00 3.65 -0.78
C ASN A 194 -7.57 3.53 -1.37
N ASN A 195 -7.05 2.31 -1.59
CA ASN A 195 -5.91 2.15 -2.48
C ASN A 195 -6.35 2.29 -3.95
N PRO A 196 -5.97 3.38 -4.65
CA PRO A 196 -6.37 3.61 -6.04
C PRO A 196 -5.61 2.75 -7.05
N ASN A 197 -4.47 2.17 -6.65
CA ASN A 197 -3.54 1.54 -7.58
C ASN A 197 -4.15 0.37 -8.36
N PRO A 198 -4.96 -0.54 -7.76
CA PRO A 198 -5.48 -1.68 -8.51
C PRO A 198 -6.41 -1.30 -9.67
N THR A 199 -7.29 -0.32 -9.48
CA THR A 199 -8.20 0.15 -10.54
C THR A 199 -7.46 1.01 -11.56
N LEU A 200 -6.47 1.78 -11.12
CA LEU A 200 -5.64 2.62 -11.98
C LEU A 200 -4.72 1.81 -12.90
N HIS A 201 -3.88 0.95 -12.31
CA HIS A 201 -2.76 0.33 -12.99
C HIS A 201 -3.18 -0.81 -13.90
N CYS A 202 -3.99 -1.75 -13.40
CA CYS A 202 -4.24 -3.01 -14.08
C CYS A 202 -4.83 -2.81 -15.47
N LEU A 203 -5.94 -2.06 -15.55
CA LEU A 203 -6.61 -1.82 -16.83
C LEU A 203 -5.76 -0.94 -17.76
N GLY A 204 -5.08 0.08 -17.24
CA GLY A 204 -4.23 0.94 -18.06
C GLY A 204 -3.05 0.20 -18.68
N VAL A 205 -2.41 -0.72 -17.93
CA VAL A 205 -1.33 -1.57 -18.43
C VAL A 205 -1.85 -2.56 -19.46
N LEU A 206 -3.00 -3.19 -19.19
CA LEU A 206 -3.62 -4.15 -20.09
C LEU A 206 -3.96 -3.51 -21.45
N LEU A 207 -4.55 -2.32 -21.44
CA LEU A 207 -4.86 -1.56 -22.66
C LEU A 207 -3.61 -1.00 -23.36
N SER A 208 -2.46 -1.01 -22.69
CA SER A 208 -1.17 -0.56 -23.22
C SER A 208 -0.22 -1.72 -23.55
N ALA A 209 -0.66 -2.98 -23.46
CA ALA A 209 0.18 -4.18 -23.61
C ALA A 209 1.12 -4.12 -24.81
N SER A 210 0.57 -3.92 -26.00
CA SER A 210 1.33 -3.86 -27.26
C SER A 210 2.31 -2.68 -27.28
N ARG A 211 1.95 -1.53 -26.69
CA ARG A 211 2.83 -0.36 -26.61
C ARG A 211 4.01 -0.63 -25.68
N ILE A 212 3.77 -1.24 -24.52
CA ILE A 212 4.80 -1.61 -23.55
C ILE A 212 5.84 -2.51 -24.22
N GLU A 213 5.40 -3.60 -24.85
CA GLU A 213 6.27 -4.58 -25.50
C GLU A 213 7.06 -3.98 -26.68
N TYR A 214 6.40 -3.14 -27.49
CA TYR A 214 7.04 -2.49 -28.64
C TYR A 214 8.05 -1.39 -28.24
N SER A 215 7.89 -0.80 -27.05
CA SER A 215 8.65 0.39 -26.65
C SER A 215 10.12 0.14 -26.30
N HIS A 216 10.53 -1.12 -26.07
CA HIS A 216 11.85 -1.47 -25.58
C HIS A 216 12.28 -0.68 -24.33
N GLY A 217 11.32 -0.42 -23.43
CA GLY A 217 11.54 0.33 -22.19
C GLY A 217 11.42 1.86 -22.32
N GLU A 218 11.11 2.37 -23.50
CA GLU A 218 10.76 3.77 -23.75
C GLU A 218 9.23 3.95 -23.76
N PHE A 219 8.60 3.61 -22.64
CA PHE A 219 7.17 3.80 -22.40
C PHE A 219 6.95 4.65 -21.15
N TYR A 220 6.18 5.72 -21.28
CA TYR A 220 5.81 6.63 -20.20
C TYR A 220 4.33 6.41 -19.85
N TYR A 221 4.06 5.60 -18.83
CA TYR A 221 2.70 5.14 -18.50
C TYR A 221 1.68 6.27 -18.35
N TYR A 222 2.01 7.31 -17.59
CA TYR A 222 1.10 8.42 -17.33
C TYR A 222 1.00 9.42 -18.50
N GLU A 223 1.95 9.44 -19.42
CA GLU A 223 1.95 10.36 -20.57
C GLU A 223 1.42 9.72 -21.86
N GLU A 224 1.74 8.44 -22.08
CA GLU A 224 1.38 7.68 -23.28
C GLU A 224 0.25 6.68 -23.04
N GLY A 225 0.25 5.98 -21.90
CA GLY A 225 -0.76 4.96 -21.59
C GLY A 225 -2.11 5.55 -21.17
N MET A 226 -2.09 6.68 -20.46
CA MET A 226 -3.27 7.40 -20.00
C MET A 226 -3.86 8.31 -21.10
N THR A 227 -4.45 7.70 -22.12
CA THR A 227 -5.24 8.43 -23.14
C THR A 227 -6.68 8.67 -22.66
N PRO A 228 -7.44 9.63 -23.23
CA PRO A 228 -8.77 9.98 -22.72
C PRO A 228 -9.73 8.78 -22.59
N HIS A 229 -9.81 7.90 -23.58
CA HIS A 229 -10.70 6.73 -23.52
C HIS A 229 -10.18 5.62 -22.58
N VAL A 230 -8.85 5.50 -22.42
CA VAL A 230 -8.27 4.60 -21.39
C VAL A 230 -8.65 5.10 -19.99
N CYS A 231 -8.54 6.41 -19.74
CA CYS A 231 -8.95 6.99 -18.47
C CYS A 231 -10.46 6.84 -18.20
N GLN A 232 -11.32 6.97 -19.22
CA GLN A 232 -12.75 6.71 -19.07
C GLN A 232 -13.03 5.25 -18.66
N ALA A 233 -12.32 4.28 -19.26
CA ALA A 233 -12.44 2.88 -18.88
C ALA A 233 -11.92 2.63 -17.45
N ILE A 234 -10.84 3.32 -17.06
CA ILE A 234 -10.31 3.30 -15.68
C ILE A 234 -11.33 3.88 -14.68
N GLU A 235 -12.02 4.97 -15.02
CA GLU A 235 -13.09 5.53 -14.18
C GLU A 235 -14.26 4.55 -14.03
N ALA A 236 -14.57 3.76 -15.07
CA ALA A 236 -15.65 2.77 -15.02
C ALA A 236 -15.33 1.59 -14.07
N ILE A 237 -14.11 1.04 -14.11
CA ILE A 237 -13.67 0.02 -13.13
C ILE A 237 -13.53 0.64 -11.72
N ASP A 238 -13.21 1.92 -11.61
CA ASP A 238 -13.17 2.62 -10.33
C ASP A 238 -14.55 2.79 -9.71
N ALA A 239 -15.58 3.03 -10.53
CA ALA A 239 -16.96 3.10 -10.07
C ALA A 239 -17.45 1.78 -9.45
N GLU A 240 -16.98 0.62 -9.93
CA GLU A 240 -17.22 -0.68 -9.30
C GLU A 240 -16.63 -0.71 -7.87
N ARG A 241 -15.40 -0.20 -7.69
CA ARG A 241 -14.74 -0.08 -6.36
C ARG A 241 -15.54 0.83 -5.43
N GLN A 242 -16.04 1.97 -5.94
CA GLN A 242 -16.87 2.88 -5.16
C GLN A 242 -18.22 2.25 -4.78
N THR A 243 -18.82 1.45 -5.65
CA THR A 243 -20.09 0.75 -5.38
C THR A 243 -19.92 -0.30 -4.29
N ILE A 244 -18.79 -1.02 -4.28
CA ILE A 244 -18.43 -1.91 -3.16
C ILE A 244 -18.32 -1.13 -1.85
N GLY A 245 -17.63 0.03 -1.87
CA GLY A 245 -17.52 0.92 -0.71
C GLY A 245 -18.90 1.37 -0.18
N ALA A 246 -19.78 1.82 -1.07
CA ALA A 246 -21.14 2.21 -0.72
C ALA A 246 -21.95 1.06 -0.12
N ALA A 247 -21.82 -0.16 -0.65
CA ALA A 247 -22.48 -1.35 -0.09
C ALA A 247 -21.99 -1.68 1.33
N LEU A 248 -20.72 -1.42 1.65
CA LEU A 248 -20.16 -1.55 2.99
C LEU A 248 -20.55 -0.37 3.91
N GLY A 249 -20.91 0.77 3.33
CA GLY A 249 -21.15 2.03 4.04
C GLY A 249 -19.85 2.73 4.46
N VAL A 250 -18.81 2.64 3.62
CA VAL A 250 -17.54 3.36 3.77
C VAL A 250 -17.32 4.31 2.60
N ASP A 251 -16.58 5.39 2.85
CA ASP A 251 -16.34 6.41 1.84
C ASP A 251 -15.12 6.05 0.98
N VAL A 252 -15.36 5.72 -0.29
CA VAL A 252 -14.31 5.43 -1.26
C VAL A 252 -14.19 6.59 -2.24
N LEU A 253 -13.04 7.26 -2.22
CA LEU A 253 -12.77 8.36 -3.14
C LEU A 253 -12.64 7.86 -4.57
N SER A 254 -13.26 8.59 -5.50
CA SER A 254 -13.02 8.39 -6.93
C SER A 254 -11.56 8.67 -7.27
N LEU A 255 -11.06 8.09 -8.36
CA LEU A 255 -9.75 8.46 -8.91
C LEU A 255 -9.68 9.95 -9.27
N LEU A 256 -10.79 10.56 -9.70
CA LEU A 256 -10.88 11.99 -9.98
C LEU A 256 -10.56 12.85 -8.75
N ASP A 257 -11.12 12.48 -7.60
CA ASP A 257 -11.02 13.25 -6.37
C ASP A 257 -9.75 12.94 -5.56
N THR A 258 -9.24 11.71 -5.68
CA THR A 258 -8.14 11.18 -4.86
C THR A 258 -6.89 12.06 -4.92
N TYR A 259 -6.50 12.54 -6.11
CA TYR A 259 -5.24 13.28 -6.28
C TYR A 259 -5.31 14.68 -5.65
N ALA A 260 -6.43 15.38 -5.83
CA ALA A 260 -6.67 16.67 -5.21
C ALA A 260 -6.79 16.55 -3.68
N LYS A 261 -7.61 15.59 -3.20
CA LYS A 261 -7.82 15.37 -1.77
C LYS A 261 -6.55 14.99 -1.03
N MET A 262 -5.66 14.22 -1.65
CA MET A 262 -4.36 13.85 -1.06
C MET A 262 -3.28 14.93 -1.24
N GLY A 263 -3.62 16.08 -1.84
CA GLY A 263 -2.69 17.18 -2.13
C GLY A 263 -1.53 16.72 -3.02
N TYR A 264 -1.80 15.80 -3.94
CA TYR A 264 -0.82 15.18 -4.82
C TYR A 264 -0.96 15.61 -6.27
N GLY A 265 -2.12 16.15 -6.66
CA GLY A 265 -2.40 16.67 -8.00
C GLY A 265 -3.49 17.74 -8.00
N PRO A 266 -3.84 18.27 -9.18
CA PRO A 266 -4.91 19.24 -9.32
C PRO A 266 -6.30 18.59 -9.23
N SER A 267 -7.33 19.42 -9.08
CA SER A 267 -8.72 19.05 -9.41
C SER A 267 -8.95 19.20 -10.91
N GLY A 268 -9.97 18.53 -11.45
CA GLY A 268 -10.36 18.66 -12.86
C GLY A 268 -11.70 18.01 -13.16
N ASP A 269 -12.15 18.16 -14.40
CA ASP A 269 -13.46 17.67 -14.85
C ASP A 269 -13.44 16.22 -15.40
N SER A 270 -12.26 15.61 -15.49
CA SER A 270 -12.06 14.23 -15.94
C SER A 270 -10.83 13.61 -15.30
N PHE A 271 -10.82 12.29 -15.09
CA PHE A 271 -9.63 11.67 -14.53
C PHE A 271 -8.39 11.87 -15.41
N TRP A 272 -8.58 11.91 -16.74
CA TRP A 272 -7.50 12.20 -17.69
C TRP A 272 -6.82 13.56 -17.43
N SER A 273 -7.59 14.63 -17.24
CA SER A 273 -7.01 15.96 -16.97
C SER A 273 -6.33 16.03 -15.61
N VAL A 274 -6.89 15.35 -14.60
CA VAL A 274 -6.28 15.24 -13.27
C VAL A 274 -4.94 14.50 -13.32
N ILE A 275 -4.90 13.28 -13.86
CA ILE A 275 -3.70 12.44 -13.83
C ILE A 275 -2.56 13.06 -14.64
N ARG A 276 -2.86 13.70 -15.77
CA ARG A 276 -1.89 14.43 -16.60
C ARG A 276 -1.37 15.72 -15.95
N GLY A 277 -2.11 16.26 -15.00
CA GLY A 277 -1.71 17.42 -14.21
C GLY A 277 -0.83 17.08 -13.00
N VAL A 278 -0.64 15.81 -12.67
CA VAL A 278 0.19 15.38 -11.53
C VAL A 278 1.67 15.54 -11.88
N ALA A 279 2.26 16.67 -11.51
CA ALA A 279 3.66 16.99 -11.84
C ALA A 279 4.66 15.90 -11.41
N ALA A 280 4.43 15.24 -10.28
CA ALA A 280 5.30 14.17 -9.76
C ALA A 280 5.30 12.89 -10.62
N LEU A 281 4.33 12.72 -11.53
CA LEU A 281 4.22 11.56 -12.41
C LEU A 281 4.78 11.81 -13.82
N ASN A 282 5.08 13.08 -14.15
CA ASN A 282 5.66 13.45 -15.44
C ASN A 282 7.11 12.96 -15.55
N GLY A 283 7.47 12.39 -16.69
CA GLY A 283 8.79 11.82 -16.95
C GLY A 283 9.09 10.50 -16.23
N ILE A 284 8.12 9.91 -15.51
CA ILE A 284 8.28 8.58 -14.93
C ILE A 284 7.98 7.52 -15.98
N LYS A 285 9.00 6.70 -16.29
CA LYS A 285 8.82 5.52 -17.14
C LYS A 285 7.88 4.51 -16.49
N GLY A 286 7.03 3.93 -17.33
CA GLY A 286 6.15 2.82 -16.99
C GLY A 286 6.91 1.49 -16.88
N PRO A 287 6.19 0.36 -16.86
CA PRO A 287 6.81 -0.95 -16.88
C PRO A 287 7.48 -1.20 -18.23
N THR A 288 8.60 -1.92 -18.23
CA THR A 288 9.34 -2.31 -19.44
C THR A 288 8.77 -3.55 -20.11
N GLU A 289 7.98 -4.33 -19.36
CA GLU A 289 7.33 -5.56 -19.79
C GLU A 289 5.95 -5.66 -19.13
N ILE A 290 5.05 -6.43 -19.75
CA ILE A 290 3.70 -6.58 -19.20
C ILE A 290 3.68 -7.39 -17.90
N ASP A 291 4.63 -8.32 -17.73
CA ASP A 291 4.88 -9.07 -16.50
C ASP A 291 5.51 -8.19 -15.42
N SER A 292 4.79 -7.14 -15.02
CA SER A 292 5.24 -6.14 -14.05
C SER A 292 4.39 -6.18 -12.80
N ARG A 293 4.85 -5.53 -11.72
CA ARG A 293 4.09 -5.41 -10.47
C ARG A 293 2.74 -4.71 -10.63
N TYR A 294 2.55 -3.90 -11.66
CA TYR A 294 1.24 -3.35 -11.99
C TYR A 294 0.18 -4.41 -12.34
N LEU A 295 0.58 -5.62 -12.74
CA LEU A 295 -0.34 -6.77 -12.87
C LEU A 295 -0.09 -7.81 -11.78
N THR A 296 1.18 -8.18 -11.54
CA THR A 296 1.53 -9.29 -10.64
C THR A 296 1.35 -8.97 -9.15
N GLU A 297 1.18 -7.71 -8.79
CA GLU A 297 0.86 -7.28 -7.43
C GLU A 297 -0.62 -6.83 -7.35
N ASP A 298 -1.01 -5.89 -8.21
CA ASP A 298 -2.31 -5.22 -8.12
C ASP A 298 -3.51 -6.12 -8.51
N VAL A 299 -3.36 -7.08 -9.43
CA VAL A 299 -4.42 -8.03 -9.79
C VAL A 299 -4.68 -9.04 -8.66
N PRO A 300 -3.69 -9.83 -8.19
CA PRO A 300 -3.92 -10.83 -7.16
C PRO A 300 -4.21 -10.24 -5.78
N ILE A 301 -3.71 -9.05 -5.46
CA ILE A 301 -3.90 -8.46 -4.12
C ILE A 301 -5.07 -7.47 -4.05
N GLY A 302 -5.26 -6.66 -5.10
CA GLY A 302 -6.28 -5.61 -5.12
C GLY A 302 -7.56 -6.03 -5.82
N LEU A 303 -7.51 -6.21 -7.14
CA LEU A 303 -8.72 -6.51 -7.93
C LEU A 303 -9.41 -7.80 -7.46
N THR A 304 -8.64 -8.83 -7.11
CA THR A 304 -9.18 -10.12 -6.68
C THR A 304 -10.01 -10.01 -5.40
N ILE A 305 -9.48 -9.35 -4.35
CA ILE A 305 -10.23 -9.16 -3.10
C ILE A 305 -11.42 -8.23 -3.28
N TYR A 306 -11.29 -7.17 -4.09
CA TYR A 306 -12.40 -6.25 -4.37
C TYR A 306 -13.53 -6.98 -5.11
N SER A 307 -13.18 -7.77 -6.12
CA SER A 307 -14.14 -8.59 -6.86
C SER A 307 -14.89 -9.57 -5.96
N GLN A 308 -14.17 -10.24 -5.05
CA GLN A 308 -14.79 -11.17 -4.09
C GLN A 308 -15.68 -10.47 -3.07
N LEU A 309 -15.29 -9.30 -2.58
CA LEU A 309 -16.15 -8.46 -1.72
C LEU A 309 -17.42 -8.04 -2.46
N GLY A 310 -17.30 -7.62 -3.73
CA GLY A 310 -18.44 -7.31 -4.58
C GLY A 310 -19.43 -8.47 -4.65
N ARG A 311 -18.96 -9.66 -5.02
CA ARG A 311 -19.80 -10.88 -5.04
C ARG A 311 -20.44 -11.20 -3.69
N GLN A 312 -19.69 -11.12 -2.60
CA GLN A 312 -20.21 -11.38 -1.24
C GLN A 312 -21.31 -10.39 -0.84
N LEU A 313 -21.28 -9.17 -1.36
CA LEU A 313 -22.24 -8.10 -1.07
C LEU A 313 -23.37 -8.00 -2.11
N GLY A 314 -23.35 -8.84 -3.16
CA GLY A 314 -24.32 -8.77 -4.26
C GLY A 314 -24.13 -7.55 -5.17
N VAL A 315 -22.91 -7.04 -5.26
CA VAL A 315 -22.52 -5.94 -6.18
C VAL A 315 -21.87 -6.55 -7.42
N ASP A 316 -22.42 -6.22 -8.60
CA ASP A 316 -21.85 -6.61 -9.88
C ASP A 316 -20.56 -5.82 -10.19
N VAL A 317 -19.49 -6.55 -10.53
CA VAL A 317 -18.16 -5.99 -10.80
C VAL A 317 -17.52 -6.58 -12.09
N PRO A 318 -18.25 -6.52 -13.23
CA PRO A 318 -17.85 -7.21 -14.44
C PRO A 318 -16.51 -6.72 -15.04
N LEU A 319 -16.15 -5.44 -14.88
CA LEU A 319 -14.89 -4.91 -15.39
C LEU A 319 -13.71 -5.42 -14.58
N MET A 320 -13.80 -5.44 -13.24
CA MET A 320 -12.78 -6.05 -12.39
C MET A 320 -12.55 -7.52 -12.75
N GLU A 321 -13.62 -8.30 -12.90
CA GLU A 321 -13.54 -9.72 -13.28
C GLU A 321 -12.93 -9.91 -14.68
N SER A 322 -13.31 -9.06 -15.64
CA SER A 322 -12.75 -9.09 -16.99
C SER A 322 -11.25 -8.80 -16.98
N VAL A 323 -10.79 -7.80 -16.22
CA VAL A 323 -9.37 -7.47 -16.10
C VAL A 323 -8.58 -8.61 -15.44
N ILE A 324 -9.13 -9.26 -14.41
CA ILE A 324 -8.50 -10.42 -13.77
C ILE A 324 -8.32 -11.55 -14.79
N HIS A 325 -9.38 -11.92 -15.53
CA HIS A 325 -9.33 -13.01 -16.51
C HIS A 325 -8.38 -12.71 -17.68
N LEU A 326 -8.43 -11.50 -18.23
CA LEU A 326 -7.55 -11.11 -19.33
C LEU A 326 -6.08 -11.03 -18.89
N SER A 327 -5.81 -10.54 -17.67
CA SER A 327 -4.44 -10.54 -17.12
C SER A 327 -3.92 -11.97 -16.96
N GLY A 328 -4.76 -12.88 -16.46
CA GLY A 328 -4.42 -14.29 -16.35
C GLY A 328 -4.13 -14.95 -17.70
N ALA A 329 -4.92 -14.63 -18.73
CA ALA A 329 -4.68 -15.12 -20.09
C ALA A 329 -3.39 -14.57 -20.71
N LEU A 330 -3.08 -13.28 -20.50
CA LEU A 330 -1.87 -12.63 -21.01
C LEU A 330 -0.59 -13.20 -20.37
N LEU A 331 -0.62 -13.49 -19.07
CA LEU A 331 0.56 -13.91 -18.32
C LEU A 331 0.64 -15.42 -18.08
N GLY A 332 -0.38 -16.19 -18.51
CA GLY A 332 -0.45 -17.64 -18.32
C GLY A 332 -0.52 -18.04 -16.83
N ARG A 333 -1.24 -17.25 -16.01
CA ARG A 333 -1.29 -17.41 -14.55
C ARG A 333 -2.72 -17.35 -14.02
N ASP A 334 -2.99 -18.13 -12.98
CA ASP A 334 -4.19 -17.95 -12.16
C ASP A 334 -3.89 -16.99 -11.02
N PHE A 335 -4.34 -15.73 -11.16
CA PHE A 335 -4.17 -14.70 -10.14
C PHE A 335 -5.07 -14.89 -8.92
N VAL A 336 -6.16 -15.66 -9.03
CA VAL A 336 -7.08 -15.89 -7.92
C VAL A 336 -6.48 -16.89 -6.94
N ALA A 337 -5.90 -18.00 -7.43
CA ALA A 337 -5.37 -19.07 -6.59
C ALA A 337 -4.23 -18.62 -5.64
N GLY A 338 -3.41 -17.65 -6.05
CA GLY A 338 -2.29 -17.12 -5.26
C GLY A 338 -2.56 -15.79 -4.55
N GLY A 339 -3.71 -15.17 -4.79
CA GLY A 339 -4.01 -13.80 -4.39
C GLY A 339 -4.51 -13.62 -2.95
N ARG A 340 -4.83 -12.38 -2.60
CA ARG A 340 -5.56 -12.02 -1.39
C ARG A 340 -7.05 -12.23 -1.64
N THR A 341 -7.70 -12.99 -0.77
CA THR A 341 -9.09 -13.43 -0.91
C THR A 341 -9.87 -13.20 0.38
N VAL A 342 -11.20 -13.17 0.30
CA VAL A 342 -12.06 -13.05 1.50
C VAL A 342 -11.81 -14.19 2.47
N ASP A 343 -11.45 -15.39 1.97
CA ASP A 343 -11.02 -16.53 2.79
C ASP A 343 -9.72 -16.26 3.53
N ARG A 344 -8.68 -15.78 2.84
CA ARG A 344 -7.38 -15.45 3.47
C ARG A 344 -7.49 -14.30 4.46
N CYS A 345 -8.40 -13.37 4.23
CA CYS A 345 -8.74 -12.30 5.16
C CYS A 345 -9.62 -12.77 6.33
N GLY A 346 -10.13 -14.01 6.32
CA GLY A 346 -10.98 -14.56 7.38
C GLY A 346 -12.37 -13.93 7.45
N ILE A 347 -12.87 -13.40 6.33
CA ILE A 347 -14.14 -12.65 6.23
C ILE A 347 -15.14 -13.28 5.24
N ALA A 348 -14.80 -14.44 4.68
CA ALA A 348 -15.65 -15.16 3.75
C ALA A 348 -17.04 -15.45 4.35
N GLY A 349 -18.08 -15.14 3.59
CA GLY A 349 -19.47 -15.41 3.97
C GLY A 349 -20.04 -14.51 5.07
N MET A 350 -19.27 -13.55 5.59
CA MET A 350 -19.81 -12.55 6.52
C MET A 350 -20.82 -11.65 5.80
N THR A 351 -21.98 -11.44 6.42
CA THR A 351 -22.91 -10.40 5.97
C THR A 351 -22.25 -9.03 6.13
N ARG A 352 -22.80 -8.02 5.45
CA ARG A 352 -22.36 -6.63 5.57
C ARG A 352 -22.26 -6.18 7.03
N ASP A 353 -23.30 -6.41 7.82
CA ASP A 353 -23.32 -5.99 9.23
C ASP A 353 -22.30 -6.77 10.06
N ARG A 354 -22.17 -8.09 9.84
CA ARG A 354 -21.18 -8.89 10.55
C ARG A 354 -19.75 -8.44 10.22
N LEU A 355 -19.49 -8.07 8.97
CA LEU A 355 -18.18 -7.58 8.53
C LEU A 355 -17.86 -6.23 9.18
N VAL A 356 -18.82 -5.29 9.21
CA VAL A 356 -18.65 -3.99 9.86
C VAL A 356 -18.41 -4.13 11.37
N ASP A 357 -19.19 -4.97 12.05
CA ASP A 357 -19.01 -5.27 13.47
C ASP A 357 -17.63 -5.89 13.71
N TYR A 358 -17.25 -6.86 12.87
CA TYR A 358 -15.98 -7.57 12.96
C TYR A 358 -14.77 -6.63 12.82
N VAL A 359 -14.75 -5.72 11.84
CA VAL A 359 -13.65 -4.75 11.71
C VAL A 359 -13.65 -3.67 12.79
N THR A 360 -14.78 -3.50 13.48
CA THR A 360 -14.93 -2.54 14.57
C THR A 360 -14.45 -3.11 15.90
N SER A 361 -14.86 -4.34 16.25
CA SER A 361 -14.60 -4.98 17.55
C SER A 361 -13.46 -5.98 17.52
N GLY A 362 -13.13 -6.54 16.35
CA GLY A 362 -12.18 -7.64 16.18
C GLY A 362 -12.74 -9.03 16.51
N SER A 363 -14.04 -9.13 16.86
CA SER A 363 -14.67 -10.39 17.34
C SER A 363 -16.05 -10.67 16.77
#